data_AF-A0A356W697-F1
#
_entry.id   AF-A0A356W697-F1
#
_cell.length_a   1.000
_cell.length_b   1.000
_cell.length_c   1.000
_cell.angle_alpha   90.00
_cell.angle_beta   90.00
_cell.angle_gamma   90.00
#
_symmetry.space_group_name_H-M   'P 1'
#
loop_
_entity.id
_entity.type
_entity.pdbx_description
1 polymer ?
#
loop_
_entity_poly.entity_id
_entity_poly.type
_entity_poly.pdbx_seq_one_letter_code
_entity_poly.pdbx_strand_id
1 'polypeptide(L)' 'MTDYIGYEALTQAAMRGVVREALRTGVEGNGLPGDHHFYLTFQTRAPGVKIADYLIERFPEEMTIVIQHQYWDLEVHDG' A
#
# COMPACT_ATOMS: atom_id res chain seq x y z
N MET A 1 -11.98 -24.67 13.55
CA MET A 1 -10.72 -24.70 14.31
C MET A 1 -10.52 -23.27 14.80
N THR A 2 -10.62 -23.01 16.09
CA THR A 2 -10.61 -21.63 16.64
C THR A 2 -9.18 -21.18 16.83
N ASP A 3 -8.79 -20.06 16.21
CA ASP A 3 -7.48 -19.44 16.40
C ASP A 3 -7.51 -18.57 17.68
N TYR A 4 -7.05 -19.15 18.79
CA TYR A 4 -7.04 -18.48 20.09
C TYR A 4 -5.96 -17.41 20.22
N ILE A 5 -4.94 -17.45 19.37
CA ILE A 5 -3.81 -16.50 19.42
C ILE A 5 -4.01 -15.37 18.39
N GLY A 6 -4.82 -15.61 17.35
CA GLY A 6 -5.04 -14.64 16.29
C GLY A 6 -3.81 -14.50 15.39
N TYR A 7 -3.11 -15.60 15.12
CA TYR A 7 -1.92 -15.62 14.27
C TYR A 7 -2.17 -15.00 12.90
N GLU A 8 -3.37 -15.19 12.34
CA GLU A 8 -3.74 -14.58 11.06
C GLU A 8 -3.73 -13.04 11.16
N ALA A 9 -4.39 -12.48 12.17
CA ALA A 9 -4.43 -11.03 12.38
C ALA A 9 -3.03 -10.45 12.68
N LEU A 10 -2.23 -11.15 13.47
CA LEU A 10 -0.84 -10.77 13.76
C LEU A 10 0.03 -10.76 12.50
N THR A 11 -0.11 -11.81 11.68
CA THR A 11 0.64 -11.93 10.41
C THR A 11 0.23 -10.82 9.44
N GLN A 12 -1.07 -10.56 9.29
CA GLN A 12 -1.55 -9.45 8.47
C GLN A 12 -1.03 -8.09 8.96
N ALA A 13 -0.98 -7.88 10.28
CA ALA A 13 -0.40 -6.67 10.86
C ALA A 13 1.09 -6.53 10.55
N ALA A 14 1.86 -7.61 10.69
CA ALA A 14 3.28 -7.63 10.36
C ALA A 14 3.53 -7.37 8.86
N MET A 15 2.71 -7.97 7.98
CA MET A 15 2.80 -7.75 6.53
C MET A 15 2.58 -6.29 6.13
N ARG A 16 1.69 -5.57 6.82
CA ARG A 16 1.54 -4.10 6.60
C ARG A 16 2.84 -3.34 6.92
N GLY A 17 3.59 -3.77 7.93
CA GLY A 17 4.91 -3.22 8.23
C GLY A 17 5.92 -3.47 7.11
N VAL A 18 5.94 -4.68 6.54
CA VAL A 18 6.82 -5.02 5.41
C VAL A 18 6.56 -4.13 4.20
N VAL A 19 5.29 -3.86 3.87
CA VAL A 19 4.93 -2.94 2.77
C VAL A 19 5.47 -1.53 3.02
N ARG A 20 5.36 -1.03 4.25
CA ARG A 20 5.85 0.30 4.62
C ARG A 20 7.36 0.43 4.47
N GLU A 21 8.12 -0.53 4.99
CA GLU A 21 9.58 -0.51 4.88
C GLU A 21 10.06 -0.68 3.42
N ALA A 22 9.34 -1.48 2.62
CA ALA A 22 9.63 -1.60 1.20
C ALA A 22 9.43 -0.27 0.44
N LEU A 23 8.34 0.45 0.73
CA LEU A 23 8.09 1.78 0.15
C LEU A 23 9.15 2.80 0.60
N ARG A 24 9.50 2.81 1.89
CA ARG A 24 10.56 3.70 2.44
C ARG A 24 11.89 3.47 1.73
N THR A 25 12.29 2.21 1.59
CA THR A 25 13.53 1.84 0.89
C THR A 25 13.52 2.33 -0.57
N GLY A 26 12.39 2.26 -1.26
CA GLY A 26 12.24 2.76 -2.63
C GLY A 26 12.36 4.28 -2.76
N VAL A 27 11.85 5.02 -1.78
CA VAL A 27 11.97 6.49 -1.73
C VAL A 27 13.42 6.91 -1.42
N GLU A 28 14.03 6.32 -0.39
CA GLU A 28 15.41 6.64 0.03
C GLU A 28 16.45 6.25 -1.03
N GLY A 29 16.20 5.18 -1.78
CA GLY A 29 17.09 4.66 -2.82
C GLY A 29 17.07 5.42 -4.15
N ASN A 30 16.31 6.52 -4.27
CA ASN A 30 16.06 7.24 -5.52
C ASN A 30 15.45 6.35 -6.61
N GLY A 31 14.55 5.44 -6.19
CA GLY A 31 13.94 4.43 -7.04
C GLY A 31 14.11 3.02 -6.48
N LEU A 32 13.32 2.09 -7.03
CA LEU A 32 13.42 0.68 -6.65
C LEU A 32 14.61 0.04 -7.37
N PRO A 33 15.41 -0.81 -6.69
CA PRO A 33 16.54 -1.47 -7.32
C PRO A 33 16.07 -2.35 -8.49
N GLY A 34 16.84 -2.41 -9.58
CA GLY A 34 16.51 -3.25 -10.74
C GLY A 34 15.13 -2.94 -11.36
N ASP A 35 14.38 -3.99 -11.71
CA ASP A 35 13.03 -3.89 -12.32
C ASP A 35 11.90 -4.00 -11.28
N HIS A 36 12.20 -3.77 -10.00
CA HIS A 36 11.22 -3.86 -8.93
C HIS A 36 10.14 -2.78 -9.07
N HIS A 37 8.89 -3.17 -8.86
CA HIS A 37 7.72 -2.29 -8.86
C HIS A 37 6.67 -2.83 -7.90
N PHE A 38 5.86 -1.94 -7.34
CA PHE A 38 4.80 -2.32 -6.40
C PHE A 38 3.44 -2.31 -7.07
N TYR A 39 2.66 -3.35 -6.80
CA TYR A 39 1.20 -3.33 -6.96
C TYR A 39 0.58 -3.14 -5.59
N LEU A 40 -0.03 -1.98 -5.36
CA LEU A 40 -0.71 -1.68 -4.11
C LEU A 40 -2.21 -1.65 -4.34
N THR A 41 -2.92 -2.62 -3.76
CA THR A 41 -4.38 -2.63 -3.73
C THR A 41 -4.86 -2.09 -2.39
N PHE A 42 -5.80 -1.15 -2.42
CA PHE A 42 -6.41 -0.59 -1.23
C PHE A 42 -7.91 -0.37 -1.45
N GLN A 43 -8.65 -0.35 -0.34
CA GLN A 43 -10.07 -0.03 -0.35
C GLN A 43 -10.26 1.47 -0.56
N THR A 44 -10.97 1.87 -1.61
CA THR A 44 -11.09 3.29 -2.00
C THR A 44 -11.89 4.12 -1.00
N ARG A 45 -12.70 3.46 -0.17
CA ARG A 45 -13.55 4.08 0.86
C ARG A 45 -13.08 3.81 2.30
N ALA A 46 -11.89 3.23 2.48
CA ALA A 46 -11.35 3.01 3.81
C ALA A 46 -11.03 4.35 4.51
N PRO A 47 -11.17 4.43 5.85
CA PRO A 47 -10.82 5.63 6.61
C PRO A 47 -9.38 6.08 6.33
N GLY A 48 -9.19 7.37 6.05
CA GLY A 48 -7.88 7.97 5.76
C GLY A 48 -7.51 8.04 4.28
N VAL A 49 -8.19 7.29 3.41
CA VAL A 49 -7.97 7.36 1.95
C VAL A 49 -8.53 8.68 1.41
N LYS A 50 -7.69 9.42 0.68
CA LYS A 50 -8.07 10.65 -0.01
C LYS A 50 -7.67 10.53 -1.48
N ILE A 51 -8.66 10.40 -2.34
CA ILE A 51 -8.51 10.32 -3.81
C ILE A 51 -9.61 11.15 -4.47
N ALA A 52 -9.50 11.42 -5.78
CA ALA A 52 -10.49 12.20 -6.50
C ALA A 52 -11.84 11.45 -6.64
N ASP A 53 -12.96 12.18 -6.61
CA ASP A 53 -14.30 11.60 -6.64
C ASP A 53 -14.55 10.69 -7.85
N TYR A 54 -14.07 11.10 -9.04
CA TYR A 54 -14.21 10.30 -10.26
C TYR A 54 -13.45 8.95 -10.18
N LEU A 55 -12.42 8.85 -9.34
CA LEU A 55 -11.72 7.58 -9.09
C LEU A 55 -12.55 6.67 -8.19
N ILE A 56 -13.26 7.22 -7.19
CA ILE A 56 -14.18 6.45 -6.35
C ILE A 56 -15.37 5.96 -7.18
N GLU A 57 -15.90 6.80 -8.07
CA GLU A 57 -16.99 6.40 -8.97
C GLU A 57 -16.56 5.26 -9.91
N ARG A 58 -15.31 5.32 -10.41
CA ARG A 58 -14.75 4.29 -11.29
C ARG A 58 -14.35 3.01 -10.56
N PHE A 59 -13.87 3.12 -9.32
CA PHE A 59 -13.36 2.05 -8.48
C PHE A 59 -14.05 2.10 -7.10
N PRO A 60 -15.30 1.63 -6.98
CA PRO A 60 -16.14 1.88 -5.80
C PRO A 60 -15.74 1.09 -4.54
N GLU A 61 -15.00 -0.01 -4.69
CA GLU A 61 -14.60 -0.89 -3.60
C GLU A 61 -13.09 -0.87 -3.39
N GLU A 62 -12.34 -1.29 -4.41
CA GLU A 62 -10.88 -1.40 -4.36
C GLU A 62 -10.23 -0.80 -5.61
N MET A 63 -9.04 -0.26 -5.43
CA MET A 63 -8.20 0.25 -6.51
C MET A 63 -6.78 -0.30 -6.36
N THR A 64 -6.21 -0.73 -7.47
CA THR A 64 -4.79 -1.11 -7.55
C THR A 64 -4.00 -0.03 -8.27
N ILE A 65 -2.92 0.45 -7.66
CA ILE A 65 -1.95 1.35 -8.28
C ILE A 65 -0.62 0.63 -8.50
N VAL A 66 0.11 1.08 -9.52
CA VAL A 66 1.46 0.58 -9.83
C VAL A 66 2.47 1.70 -9.59
N ILE A 67 3.41 1.47 -8.68
CA ILE A 67 4.54 2.37 -8.44
C ILE A 67 5.75 1.81 -9.17
N GLN A 68 6.10 2.44 -10.29
CA GLN A 68 7.25 2.07 -11.13
C GLN A 68 7.95 3.33 -11.67
N HIS A 69 7.69 3.74 -12.91
CA HIS A 69 8.39 4.88 -13.55
C HIS A 69 7.58 6.19 -13.58
N GLN A 70 6.26 6.12 -13.36
CA GLN A 70 5.36 7.27 -13.50
C GLN A 70 4.69 7.59 -12.16
N TYR A 71 5.49 8.09 -11.22
CA TYR A 71 5.01 8.65 -9.96
C TYR A 71 5.92 9.81 -9.56
N TRP A 72 5.37 10.71 -8.75
CA TRP A 72 6.08 11.87 -8.21
C TRP A 72 5.63 12.10 -6.77
N ASP A 73 6.45 12.81 -6.00
CA ASP A 73 6.13 13.25 -4.63
C ASP A 73 5.66 12.10 -3.72
N LEU A 74 6.32 10.93 -3.82
CA LEU A 74 6.02 9.79 -2.95
C LEU A 74 6.58 10.04 -1.55
N GLU A 75 5.68 10.22 -0.59
CA GLU A 75 6.00 10.35 0.84
C GLU A 75 5.48 9.14 1.63
N VAL A 76 6.29 8.64 2.55
CA VAL A 76 5.92 7.52 3.44
C VAL A 76 5.94 8.04 4.88
N HIS A 77 4.77 8.04 5.53
CA HIS A 77 4.62 8.42 6.94
C HIS A 77 4.42 7.19 7.83
N ASP A 78 4.52 7.33 9.15
CA ASP A 78 4.37 6.23 10.11
C ASP A 78 2.91 5.88 10.46
N GLY A 79 1.96 6.74 10.06
CA GLY A 79 0.52 6.55 10.27
C GLY A 79 0.03 7.10 11.61
#